data_AF-A0A0A9DIW8-F1
#
_entry.id   AF-A0A0A9DIW8-F1
#
_cell.length_a   1.000
_cell.length_b   1.000
_cell.length_c   1.000
_cell.angle_alpha   90.00
_cell.angle_beta   90.00
_cell.angle_gamma   90.00
#
_symmetry.space_group_name_H-M   'P 1'
#
loop_
_entity.id
_entity.type
_entity.pdbx_description
1 polymer ?
#
loop_
_entity_poly.entity_id
_entity_poly.type
_entity_poly.pdbx_seq_one_letter_code
_entity_poly.pdbx_strand_id
1 'polypeptide(L)'
;MYFPEFPPQDPEPGVMLVEEDRPPVERVHEALQCLPPYDPSVRWSTEEKLPFLYWKIRDFAHAYRSGITTPSIVAEHVITGLEEWNNKKPPMPMLIYFNADDLRKQAEASTKRFEQGNPISILDGAFVAIKDDIDCFPYPTRGATTFF
;
A
#
# COMPACT_ATOMS: atom_id res chain seq x y z
N MET A 1 8.78 -29.21 -22.94
CA MET A 1 8.55 -27.83 -22.48
C MET A 1 8.63 -27.83 -20.96
N TYR A 2 9.58 -27.09 -20.37
CA TYR A 2 9.81 -27.02 -18.91
C TYR A 2 9.31 -25.71 -18.28
N PHE A 3 9.12 -24.68 -19.10
CA PHE A 3 8.59 -23.37 -18.73
C PHE A 3 7.47 -22.98 -19.71
N PRO A 4 6.59 -22.04 -19.36
CA PRO A 4 5.60 -21.52 -20.29
C PRO A 4 6.27 -20.91 -21.54
N GLU A 5 5.88 -21.39 -22.72
CA GLU A 5 6.30 -20.82 -24.01
C GLU A 5 5.05 -20.23 -24.67
N PHE A 6 5.04 -18.90 -24.82
CA PHE A 6 3.90 -18.17 -25.39
C PHE A 6 4.21 -17.78 -26.84
N PRO A 7 3.33 -18.07 -27.82
CA PRO A 7 3.50 -17.57 -29.18
C PRO A 7 3.30 -16.04 -29.21
N PRO A 8 3.75 -15.35 -30.29
CA PRO A 8 3.46 -13.93 -30.47
C PRO A 8 1.96 -13.64 -30.32
N GLN A 9 1.62 -12.56 -29.62
CA GLN A 9 0.25 -12.12 -29.38
C GLN A 9 -0.05 -10.88 -30.25
N ASP A 10 -1.29 -10.77 -30.71
CA ASP A 10 -1.77 -9.54 -31.35
C ASP A 10 -1.90 -8.41 -30.31
N PRO A 11 -1.67 -7.14 -30.69
CA PRO A 11 -1.81 -6.03 -29.76
C PRO A 11 -3.24 -5.90 -29.20
N GLU A 12 -3.36 -5.72 -27.89
CA GLU A 12 -4.65 -5.49 -27.23
C GLU A 12 -5.20 -4.09 -27.58
N PRO A 13 -6.50 -3.97 -27.95
CA PRO A 13 -7.10 -2.67 -28.24
C PRO A 13 -7.48 -1.91 -26.96
N GLY A 14 -7.45 -0.58 -27.01
CA GLY A 14 -7.92 0.27 -25.91
C GLY A 14 -7.02 0.32 -24.68
N VAL A 15 -5.76 -0.09 -24.83
CA VAL A 15 -4.75 -0.04 -23.77
C VAL A 15 -3.80 1.13 -23.95
N MET A 16 -3.23 1.61 -22.85
CA MET A 16 -2.07 2.50 -22.86
C MET A 16 -0.82 1.65 -22.70
N LEU A 17 0.07 1.69 -23.70
CA LEU A 17 1.36 1.01 -23.60
C LEU A 17 2.29 1.82 -22.70
N VAL A 18 2.85 1.15 -21.70
CA VAL A 18 3.83 1.69 -20.77
C VAL A 18 5.12 0.90 -20.96
N GLU A 19 6.23 1.60 -21.19
CA GLU A 19 7.54 0.96 -21.41
C GLU A 19 8.01 0.24 -20.13
N GLU A 20 8.58 -0.95 -20.31
CA GLU A 20 8.92 -1.84 -19.19
C GLU A 20 10.06 -1.27 -18.33
N ASP A 21 11.01 -0.57 -18.94
CA ASP A 21 12.21 -0.01 -18.31
C ASP A 21 11.97 1.33 -17.60
N ARG A 22 10.77 1.91 -17.70
CA ARG A 22 10.45 3.18 -17.02
C ARG A 22 10.51 3.07 -15.49
N PRO A 23 10.93 4.13 -14.79
CA PRO A 23 10.93 4.15 -13.33
C PRO A 23 9.53 3.88 -12.74
N PRO A 24 9.40 3.13 -11.64
CA PRO A 24 8.11 2.82 -11.03
C PRO A 24 7.24 4.05 -10.72
N VAL A 25 7.85 5.17 -10.31
CA VAL A 25 7.14 6.41 -10.02
C VAL A 25 6.43 6.98 -11.25
N GLU A 26 7.07 6.91 -12.41
CA GLU A 26 6.49 7.36 -13.69
C GLU A 26 5.37 6.42 -14.15
N ARG A 27 5.60 5.10 -14.07
CA ARG A 27 4.57 4.10 -14.42
C ARG A 27 3.32 4.24 -13.54
N VAL A 28 3.51 4.52 -12.26
CA VAL A 28 2.41 4.81 -11.33
C VAL A 28 1.68 6.10 -11.72
N HIS A 29 2.40 7.14 -12.15
CA HIS A 29 1.78 8.37 -12.63
C HIS A 29 0.92 8.14 -13.88
N GLU A 30 1.41 7.37 -14.85
CA GLU A 30 0.65 6.99 -16.06
C GLU A 30 -0.57 6.13 -15.72
N ALA A 31 -0.42 5.17 -14.80
CA ALA A 31 -1.53 4.35 -14.34
C ALA A 31 -2.68 5.19 -13.76
N LEU A 32 -2.39 6.35 -13.12
CA LEU A 32 -3.44 7.25 -12.64
C LEU A 32 -4.25 7.89 -13.76
N GLN A 33 -3.66 8.12 -14.94
CA GLN A 33 -4.37 8.66 -16.10
C GLN A 33 -5.35 7.64 -16.70
N CYS A 34 -5.12 6.35 -16.44
CA CYS A 34 -6.01 5.26 -16.83
C CYS A 34 -7.17 5.04 -15.85
N LEU A 35 -7.18 5.72 -14.69
CA LEU A 35 -8.24 5.59 -13.70
C LEU A 35 -9.36 6.60 -13.93
N PRO A 36 -10.62 6.27 -13.58
CA PRO A 36 -11.69 7.26 -13.57
C PRO A 36 -11.37 8.40 -12.57
N PRO A 37 -11.94 9.60 -12.75
CA PRO A 37 -11.74 10.72 -11.84
C PRO A 37 -11.93 10.34 -10.36
N TYR A 38 -11.16 10.97 -9.47
CA TYR A 38 -11.33 10.79 -8.04
C TYR A 38 -12.45 11.68 -7.51
N ASP A 39 -13.42 11.07 -6.84
CA ASP A 39 -14.51 11.77 -6.18
C ASP A 39 -14.37 11.63 -4.65
N PRO A 40 -13.94 12.70 -3.94
CA PRO A 40 -13.82 12.67 -2.49
C PRO A 40 -15.18 12.61 -1.78
N SER A 41 -16.28 13.02 -2.43
CA SER A 41 -17.60 13.06 -1.80
C SER A 41 -18.12 11.66 -1.42
N VAL A 42 -17.70 10.62 -2.16
CA VAL A 42 -18.06 9.22 -1.88
C VAL A 42 -17.60 8.77 -0.50
N ARG A 43 -16.54 9.38 0.05
CA ARG A 43 -15.91 8.97 1.31
C ARG A 43 -16.05 9.97 2.43
N TRP A 44 -16.06 11.24 2.08
CA TRP A 44 -15.98 12.34 3.03
C TRP A 44 -17.30 13.12 3.10
N SER A 45 -18.39 12.56 2.57
CA SER A 45 -19.76 13.10 2.71
C SER A 45 -20.29 12.89 4.14
N THR A 46 -21.12 13.83 4.58
CA THR A 46 -21.81 13.82 5.88
C THR A 46 -23.12 13.04 5.85
N GLU A 47 -23.46 12.36 4.74
CA GLU A 47 -24.71 11.60 4.63
C GLU A 47 -24.69 10.31 5.48
N GLU A 48 -25.72 10.14 6.30
CA GLU A 48 -25.81 9.11 7.34
C GLU A 48 -25.95 7.65 6.83
N LYS A 49 -26.07 7.42 5.51
CA LYS A 49 -26.36 6.09 4.93
C LYS A 49 -25.48 5.73 3.73
N LEU A 50 -24.18 5.91 3.85
CA LEU A 50 -23.25 5.36 2.86
C LEU A 50 -23.11 3.84 3.04
N PRO A 51 -23.05 3.05 1.96
CA PRO A 51 -22.75 1.63 2.03
C PRO A 51 -21.31 1.42 2.55
N PHE A 52 -21.08 0.30 3.23
CA PHE A 52 -19.72 -0.09 3.62
C PHE A 52 -18.86 -0.34 2.37
N LEU A 53 -17.69 0.30 2.33
CA LEU A 53 -16.72 0.14 1.26
C LEU A 53 -15.31 0.18 1.86
N TYR A 54 -14.41 -0.71 1.44
CA TYR A 54 -12.99 -0.64 1.84
C TYR A 54 -12.31 0.59 1.27
N TRP A 55 -11.42 1.21 2.05
CA TRP A 55 -10.60 2.34 1.61
C TRP A 55 -9.74 2.02 0.39
N LYS A 56 -9.61 2.97 -0.52
CA LYS A 56 -8.72 2.89 -1.69
C LYS A 56 -7.40 3.60 -1.40
N ILE A 57 -6.37 3.28 -2.17
CA ILE A 57 -5.07 3.99 -2.14
C ILE A 57 -5.28 5.51 -2.31
N ARG A 58 -6.15 5.93 -3.26
CA ARG A 58 -6.43 7.35 -3.49
C ARG A 58 -7.15 8.03 -2.32
N ASP A 59 -7.84 7.28 -1.46
CA ASP A 59 -8.49 7.83 -0.27
C ASP A 59 -7.46 8.23 0.78
N PHE A 60 -6.48 7.34 1.05
CA PHE A 60 -5.35 7.65 1.91
C PHE A 60 -4.51 8.79 1.33
N ALA A 61 -4.18 8.70 0.05
CA ALA A 61 -3.36 9.70 -0.62
C ALA A 61 -4.06 11.07 -0.69
N HIS A 62 -5.39 11.12 -0.73
CA HIS A 62 -6.15 12.36 -0.57
C HIS A 62 -6.05 12.86 0.88
N ALA A 63 -6.36 12.01 1.86
CA ALA A 63 -6.36 12.38 3.27
C ALA A 63 -5.01 12.89 3.76
N TYR A 64 -3.90 12.34 3.26
CA TYR A 64 -2.55 12.81 3.57
C TYR A 64 -2.26 14.18 2.96
N ARG A 65 -2.65 14.42 1.70
CA ARG A 65 -2.43 15.71 1.03
C ARG A 65 -3.33 16.83 1.55
N SER A 66 -4.54 16.50 1.99
CA SER A 66 -5.49 17.46 2.55
C SER A 66 -5.30 17.72 4.04
N GLY A 67 -4.37 17.01 4.70
CA GLY A 67 -4.10 17.15 6.13
C GLY A 67 -5.19 16.57 7.03
N ILE A 68 -6.09 15.74 6.50
CA ILE A 68 -7.11 15.03 7.29
C ILE A 68 -6.44 14.04 8.25
N THR A 69 -5.38 13.38 7.80
CA THR A 69 -4.54 12.49 8.62
C THR A 69 -3.11 12.45 8.05
N THR A 70 -2.21 11.72 8.69
CA THR A 70 -0.83 11.53 8.23
C THR A 70 -0.49 10.03 8.19
N PRO A 71 0.53 9.64 7.39
CA PRO A 71 1.06 8.27 7.43
C PRO A 71 1.42 7.83 8.86
N SER A 72 1.98 8.73 9.69
CA SER A 72 2.31 8.44 11.09
C SER A 72 1.09 8.12 11.95
N ILE A 73 -0.01 8.86 11.81
CA ILE A 73 -1.26 8.56 12.53
C ILE A 73 -1.81 7.20 12.08
N VAL A 74 -1.81 6.92 10.77
CA VAL A 74 -2.29 5.63 10.24
C VAL A 74 -1.40 4.47 10.72
N ALA A 75 -0.08 4.67 10.84
CA ALA A 75 0.83 3.66 11.37
C ALA A 75 0.46 3.22 12.80
N GLU A 76 0.11 4.15 13.69
CA GLU A 76 -0.29 3.80 15.06
C GLU A 76 -1.61 3.00 15.09
N HIS A 77 -2.54 3.28 14.18
CA HIS A 77 -3.75 2.47 14.03
C HIS A 77 -3.44 1.05 13.54
N VAL A 78 -2.49 0.90 12.61
CA VAL A 78 -2.02 -0.42 12.15
C VAL A 78 -1.36 -1.20 13.29
N ILE A 79 -0.47 -0.55 14.05
CA ILE A 79 0.21 -1.15 15.21
C ILE A 79 -0.80 -1.64 16.25
N THR A 80 -1.72 -0.77 16.65
CA THR A 80 -2.79 -1.11 17.61
C THR A 80 -3.60 -2.31 17.12
N GLY A 81 -4.01 -2.31 15.85
CA GLY A 81 -4.75 -3.43 15.28
C GLY A 81 -3.98 -4.75 15.31
N LEU A 82 -2.68 -4.73 14.97
CA LEU A 82 -1.84 -5.94 15.03
C LEU A 82 -1.68 -6.45 16.46
N GLU A 83 -1.46 -5.56 17.42
CA GLU A 83 -1.35 -5.91 18.85
C GLU A 83 -2.64 -6.52 19.39
N GLU A 84 -3.80 -5.99 19.00
CA GLU A 84 -5.10 -6.56 19.36
C GLU A 84 -5.23 -8.02 18.92
N TRP A 85 -4.86 -8.34 17.68
CA TRP A 85 -4.92 -9.71 17.14
C TRP A 85 -3.89 -10.65 17.76
N ASN A 86 -2.68 -10.15 18.02
CA ASN A 86 -1.62 -10.91 18.71
C ASN A 86 -2.03 -11.26 20.15
N ASN A 87 -2.78 -10.39 20.82
CA ASN A 87 -3.20 -10.57 22.22
C ASN A 87 -4.51 -11.37 22.38
N LYS A 88 -5.14 -11.83 21.29
CA LYS A 88 -6.31 -12.71 21.36
C LYS A 88 -5.98 -14.05 22.01
N LYS A 89 -7.01 -14.77 22.46
CA LYS A 89 -6.90 -16.11 23.06
C LYS A 89 -7.78 -17.10 22.27
N PRO A 90 -7.18 -18.00 21.45
CA PRO A 90 -5.74 -18.12 21.17
C PRO A 90 -5.19 -16.94 20.35
N PRO A 91 -3.87 -16.69 20.39
CA PRO A 91 -3.24 -15.68 19.53
C PRO A 91 -3.52 -15.95 18.05
N MET A 92 -3.83 -14.91 17.29
CA MET A 92 -4.10 -14.99 15.85
C MET A 92 -3.25 -13.95 15.10
N PRO A 93 -1.92 -14.16 15.02
CA PRO A 93 -1.01 -13.19 14.41
C PRO A 93 -1.27 -13.06 12.91
N MET A 94 -1.34 -11.81 12.44
CA MET A 94 -1.49 -11.49 11.00
C MET A 94 -0.14 -11.41 10.29
N LEU A 95 0.94 -11.10 11.04
CA LEU A 95 2.32 -11.00 10.56
C LEU A 95 3.22 -11.84 11.45
N ILE A 96 4.12 -12.62 10.84
CA ILE A 96 5.10 -13.44 11.59
C ILE A 96 6.38 -12.66 11.93
N TYR A 97 6.69 -11.62 11.16
CA TYR A 97 7.72 -10.63 11.45
C TYR A 97 7.13 -9.24 11.40
N PHE A 98 7.34 -8.48 12.47
CA PHE A 98 6.86 -7.11 12.59
C PHE A 98 7.72 -6.34 13.59
N ASN A 99 8.18 -5.14 13.19
CA ASN A 99 8.84 -4.19 14.07
C ASN A 99 8.09 -2.86 14.04
N ALA A 100 7.43 -2.51 15.14
CA ALA A 100 6.65 -1.28 15.26
C ALA A 100 7.53 -0.03 15.10
N ASP A 101 8.76 -0.03 15.60
CA ASP A 101 9.66 1.12 15.52
C ASP A 101 10.17 1.33 14.09
N ASP A 102 10.39 0.25 13.35
CA ASP A 102 10.71 0.34 11.92
C ASP A 102 9.54 0.93 11.12
N LEU A 103 8.30 0.46 11.38
CA LEU A 103 7.11 1.02 10.74
C LEU A 103 6.94 2.51 11.07
N ARG A 104 7.09 2.91 12.35
CA ARG A 104 7.03 4.32 12.77
C ARG A 104 8.05 5.18 12.05
N LYS A 105 9.30 4.71 11.95
CA LYS A 105 10.38 5.43 11.25
C LYS A 105 10.05 5.65 9.77
N GLN A 106 9.54 4.63 9.08
CA GLN A 106 9.14 4.76 7.68
C GLN A 106 7.96 5.73 7.52
N ALA A 107 6.96 5.63 8.40
CA ALA A 107 5.80 6.50 8.39
C ALA A 107 6.16 7.97 8.69
N GLU A 108 7.05 8.22 9.66
CA GLU A 108 7.56 9.57 9.95
C GLU A 108 8.27 10.20 8.74
N ALA A 109 9.09 9.41 8.03
CA ALA A 109 9.76 9.88 6.82
C ALA A 109 8.75 10.24 5.71
N SER A 110 7.66 9.48 5.58
CA SER A 110 6.56 9.79 4.65
C SER A 110 5.77 11.03 5.07
N THR A 111 5.39 11.12 6.35
CA THR A 111 4.71 12.29 6.92
C THR A 111 5.47 13.59 6.63
N LYS A 112 6.79 13.61 6.86
CA LYS A 112 7.64 14.77 6.56
C LYS A 112 7.59 15.20 5.10
N ARG A 113 7.47 14.25 4.16
CA ARG A 113 7.32 14.59 2.73
C ARG A 113 5.97 15.22 2.41
N PHE A 114 4.91 14.75 3.04
CA PHE A 114 3.59 15.38 2.90
C PHE A 114 3.58 16.79 3.50
N GLU A 115 4.18 17.00 4.68
CA GLU A 115 4.33 18.31 5.31
C GLU A 115 5.13 19.30 4.45
N GLN A 116 6.14 18.80 3.73
CA GLN A 116 6.96 19.58 2.79
C GLN A 116 6.31 19.75 1.40
N GLY A 117 5.17 19.12 1.14
CA GLY A 117 4.50 19.15 -0.16
C GLY A 117 5.21 18.40 -1.28
N ASN A 118 6.10 17.44 -0.95
CA ASN A 118 6.91 16.68 -1.92
C ASN A 118 6.75 15.14 -1.81
N PRO A 119 5.52 14.59 -1.78
CA PRO A 119 5.32 13.14 -1.76
C PRO A 119 5.88 12.46 -3.03
N ILE A 120 6.41 11.25 -2.91
CA ILE A 120 7.10 10.53 -3.99
C ILE A 120 6.14 10.15 -5.14
N SER A 121 4.95 9.64 -4.80
CA SER A 121 3.92 9.23 -5.77
C SER A 121 2.55 9.10 -5.07
N ILE A 122 1.55 8.52 -5.74
CA ILE A 122 0.27 8.16 -5.08
C ILE A 122 0.42 7.07 -4.00
N LEU A 123 1.52 6.30 -4.05
CA LEU A 123 1.81 5.22 -3.10
C LEU A 123 2.64 5.68 -1.90
N ASP A 124 3.06 6.94 -1.83
CA ASP A 124 3.79 7.45 -0.67
C ASP A 124 2.89 7.42 0.56
N GLY A 125 3.33 6.70 1.60
CA GLY A 125 2.57 6.46 2.83
C GLY A 125 1.52 5.33 2.73
N ALA A 126 1.43 4.62 1.60
CA ALA A 126 0.59 3.43 1.49
C ALA A 126 1.25 2.23 2.18
N PHE A 127 0.47 1.49 2.99
CA PHE A 127 0.95 0.33 3.73
C PHE A 127 0.76 -0.95 2.92
N VAL A 128 1.82 -1.75 2.80
CA VAL A 128 1.83 -3.01 2.06
C VAL A 128 2.50 -4.07 2.92
N ALA A 129 1.85 -5.22 3.10
CA ALA A 129 2.46 -6.38 3.73
C ALA A 129 3.18 -7.23 2.67
N ILE A 130 4.38 -7.70 3.00
CA ILE A 130 5.19 -8.57 2.14
C ILE A 130 5.11 -10.00 2.67
N LYS A 131 4.93 -10.96 1.76
CA LYS A 131 4.85 -12.38 2.11
C LYS A 131 6.26 -12.88 2.49
N ASP A 132 6.35 -13.75 3.49
CA ASP A 132 7.62 -14.21 4.09
C ASP A 132 8.48 -15.13 3.19
N ASP A 133 8.03 -15.42 1.98
CA ASP A 133 8.81 -16.06 0.93
C ASP A 133 9.44 -15.04 -0.05
N ILE A 134 9.37 -13.74 0.27
CA ILE A 134 9.95 -12.63 -0.48
C ILE A 134 10.87 -11.84 0.46
N ASP A 135 12.11 -11.62 0.04
CA ASP A 135 13.09 -10.84 0.80
C ASP A 135 12.62 -9.39 1.02
N CYS A 136 12.56 -8.97 2.29
CA CYS A 136 12.20 -7.62 2.69
C CYS A 136 13.04 -7.18 3.89
N PHE A 137 14.07 -6.37 3.65
CA PHE A 137 14.95 -5.88 4.71
C PHE A 137 14.17 -5.05 5.75
N PRO A 138 14.42 -5.20 7.07
CA PRO A 138 15.48 -5.98 7.70
C PRO A 138 15.07 -7.41 8.12
N TYR A 139 13.90 -7.88 7.68
CA TYR A 139 13.35 -9.15 8.12
C TYR A 139 14.04 -10.34 7.41
N PRO A 140 14.23 -11.47 8.10
CA PRO A 140 14.64 -12.70 7.43
C PRO A 140 13.48 -13.27 6.60
N THR A 141 13.82 -14.09 5.62
CA THR A 141 12.86 -14.82 4.77
C THR A 141 12.87 -16.30 5.18
N ARG A 142 11.76 -16.81 5.71
CA ARG A 142 11.68 -18.23 6.15
C ARG A 142 10.61 -19.05 5.46
N GLY A 143 9.82 -18.46 4.55
CA GLY A 143 8.68 -19.14 3.95
C GLY A 143 7.73 -19.73 4.99
N ALA A 144 7.55 -19.03 6.12
CA ALA A 144 6.79 -19.45 7.30
C ALA A 144 7.31 -20.69 8.04
N THR A 145 8.56 -21.11 7.81
CA THR A 145 9.21 -22.15 8.61
C THR A 145 9.96 -21.55 9.81
N THR A 146 10.36 -22.40 10.75
CA THR A 146 11.17 -21.99 11.92
C THR A 146 12.68 -22.16 11.69
N PHE A 147 13.08 -22.63 10.51
CA PHE A 147 14.46 -22.87 10.09
C PHE A 147 14.71 -22.19 8.72
N PHE A 148 15.91 -22.39 8.15
CA PHE A 148 16.25 -21.96 6.79
C PHE A 148 16.67 -23.20 6.00
#